data_AF-A0A831NXG6-F1
#
_entry.id   AF-A0A831NXG6-F1
#
_cell.length_a   1.000
_cell.length_b   1.000
_cell.length_c   1.000
_cell.angle_alpha   90.00
_cell.angle_beta   90.00
_cell.angle_gamma   90.00
#
_symmetry.space_group_name_H-M   'P 1'
#
loop_
_entity.id
_entity.type
_entity.pdbx_description
1 polymer ?
#
loop_
_entity_poly.entity_id
_entity_poly.type
_entity_poly.pdbx_seq_one_letter_code
_entity_poly.pdbx_strand_id
1 'polypeptide(L)'
;MSELIKMLKEAIMKLEKREALTVAEEEKLKKYSKELEALRSIPMENTLQSRIAPTGRGAVFQLRKVFYATLSDKGYDRDLSVAEWKKMISKLIDFMNEKGLSEIPTKIIVEYSEEEQDGKKVIKFKKARIFYFELAGSYTLDFE
;
A
#
# COMPACT_ATOMS: atom_id res chain seq x y z
N MET A 1 -11.55 51.25 21.60
CA MET A 1 -11.69 50.15 20.63
C MET A 1 -11.91 48.87 21.45
N SER A 2 -13.04 48.18 21.27
CA SER A 2 -13.50 47.10 22.15
C SER A 2 -12.51 45.92 22.21
N GLU A 3 -12.21 45.39 23.40
CA GLU A 3 -11.35 44.21 23.60
C GLU A 3 -11.77 43.01 22.75
N LEU A 4 -13.07 42.87 22.49
CA LEU A 4 -13.64 41.88 21.58
C LEU A 4 -13.03 41.98 20.17
N ILE A 5 -12.79 43.18 19.65
CA ILE A 5 -12.19 43.37 18.32
C ILE A 5 -10.74 42.92 18.31
N LYS A 6 -10.01 43.10 19.43
CA LYS A 6 -8.62 42.66 19.57
C LYS A 6 -8.54 41.14 19.66
N MET A 7 -9.41 40.52 20.47
CA MET A 7 -9.52 39.06 20.57
C MET A 7 -9.93 38.42 19.24
N LEU A 8 -10.87 39.04 18.51
CA LEU A 8 -11.29 38.57 17.19
C LEU A 8 -10.13 38.63 16.18
N LYS A 9 -9.37 39.73 16.17
CA LYS A 9 -8.18 39.88 15.31
C LYS A 9 -7.10 38.86 15.65
N GLU A 10 -6.84 38.60 16.93
CA GLU A 10 -5.87 37.58 17.35
C GLU A 10 -6.34 36.16 17.00
N ALA A 11 -7.63 35.87 17.10
CA ALA A 11 -8.21 34.59 16.69
C ALA A 11 -8.16 34.40 15.17
N ILE A 12 -8.52 35.43 14.39
CA ILE A 12 -8.40 35.44 12.92
C ILE A 12 -6.94 35.24 12.51
N MET A 13 -6.00 35.96 13.12
CA MET A 13 -4.57 35.81 12.81
C MET A 13 -4.01 34.43 13.19
N LYS A 14 -4.55 33.80 14.26
CA LYS A 14 -4.23 32.40 14.62
C LYS A 14 -4.86 31.39 13.67
N LEU A 15 -6.03 31.68 13.11
CA LEU A 15 -6.70 30.86 12.10
C LEU A 15 -5.99 31.00 10.75
N GLU A 16 -5.66 32.21 10.31
CA GLU A 16 -4.86 32.47 9.10
C GLU A 16 -3.47 31.81 9.17
N LYS A 17 -2.82 31.81 10.35
CA LYS A 17 -1.58 31.05 10.59
C LYS A 17 -1.77 29.53 10.65
N ARG A 18 -3.00 29.05 10.91
CA ARG A 18 -3.35 27.62 10.88
C ARG A 18 -3.86 27.16 9.50
N GLU A 19 -4.34 28.07 8.66
CA GLU A 19 -4.99 27.79 7.37
C GLU A 19 -4.13 28.08 6.14
N ALA A 20 -3.01 28.79 6.26
CA ALA A 20 -2.02 28.79 5.19
C ALA A 20 -1.21 27.48 5.25
N LEU A 21 -1.77 26.38 4.75
CA LEU A 21 -0.91 25.28 4.31
C LEU A 21 0.11 25.91 3.35
N THR A 22 1.38 25.73 3.65
CA THR A 22 2.42 26.09 2.69
C THR A 22 2.12 25.37 1.37
N VAL A 23 2.47 25.95 0.22
CA VAL A 23 2.26 25.33 -1.10
C VAL A 23 2.78 23.87 -1.12
N ALA A 24 3.87 23.60 -0.39
CA ALA A 24 4.44 22.27 -0.21
C ALA A 24 3.51 21.29 0.55
N GLU A 25 2.77 21.74 1.56
CA GLU A 25 1.82 20.91 2.30
C GLU A 25 0.56 20.61 1.48
N GLU A 26 0.06 21.58 0.69
CA GLU A 26 -1.05 21.34 -0.23
C GLU A 26 -0.68 20.33 -1.32
N GLU A 27 0.52 20.46 -1.90
CA GLU A 27 1.05 19.50 -2.87
C GLU A 27 1.20 18.09 -2.27
N LYS A 28 1.71 17.99 -1.03
CA LYS A 28 1.85 16.74 -0.31
C LYS A 28 0.49 16.09 -0.02
N LEU A 29 -0.49 16.89 0.41
CA LEU A 29 -1.85 16.42 0.66
C LEU A 29 -2.53 15.93 -0.62
N LYS A 30 -2.35 16.65 -1.73
CA LYS A 30 -2.85 16.27 -3.05
C LYS A 30 -2.21 14.97 -3.54
N LYS A 31 -0.90 14.79 -3.33
CA LYS A 31 -0.18 13.55 -3.62
C LYS A 31 -0.74 12.38 -2.81
N TYR A 32 -0.88 12.53 -1.49
CA TYR A 32 -1.42 11.46 -0.65
C TYR A 32 -2.88 11.13 -0.98
N SER A 33 -3.70 12.13 -1.26
CA SER A 33 -5.09 11.93 -1.69
C SER A 33 -5.15 11.11 -2.98
N LYS A 34 -4.29 11.41 -3.95
CA LYS A 34 -4.18 10.65 -5.19
C LYS A 34 -3.69 9.22 -4.96
N GLU A 35 -2.71 9.01 -4.09
CA GLU A 35 -2.22 7.68 -3.75
C GLU A 35 -3.27 6.84 -3.00
N LEU A 36 -4.06 7.46 -2.13
CA LEU A 36 -5.19 6.84 -1.43
C LEU A 36 -6.33 6.49 -2.40
N GLU A 37 -6.64 7.37 -3.34
CA GLU A 37 -7.62 7.08 -4.39
C GLU A 37 -7.13 5.95 -5.31
N ALA A 38 -5.84 5.94 -5.64
CA ALA A 38 -5.21 4.85 -6.38
C ALA A 38 -5.27 3.53 -5.60
N LEU A 39 -5.19 3.56 -4.27
CA LEU A 39 -5.38 2.38 -3.42
C LEU A 39 -6.84 1.90 -3.39
N ARG A 40 -7.80 2.82 -3.40
CA ARG A 40 -9.25 2.52 -3.40
C ARG A 40 -9.74 1.98 -4.74
N SER A 41 -9.15 2.43 -5.84
CA SER A 41 -9.52 2.06 -7.22
C SER A 41 -8.86 0.76 -7.71
N ILE A 42 -8.11 0.07 -6.86
CA ILE A 42 -7.46 -1.19 -7.24
C ILE A 42 -8.54 -2.25 -7.50
N PRO A 43 -8.52 -2.91 -8.68
CA PRO A 43 -9.43 -4.01 -8.96
C PRO A 43 -9.26 -5.11 -7.91
N MET A 44 -10.35 -5.59 -7.32
CA MET A 44 -10.26 -6.72 -6.38
C MET A 44 -10.03 -8.03 -7.11
N GLU A 45 -10.53 -8.14 -8.35
CA GLU A 45 -10.36 -9.31 -9.19
C GLU A 45 -8.91 -9.47 -9.64
N ASN A 46 -8.45 -10.73 -9.67
CA ASN A 46 -7.13 -11.13 -10.13
C ASN A 46 -5.97 -10.35 -9.48
N THR A 47 -6.10 -10.09 -8.18
CA THR A 47 -5.02 -9.55 -7.35
C THR A 47 -4.62 -10.50 -6.23
N LEU A 48 -3.33 -10.51 -5.92
CA LEU A 48 -2.79 -11.07 -4.69
C LEU A 48 -2.44 -9.91 -3.77
N GLN A 49 -2.95 -9.93 -2.54
CA GLN A 49 -2.77 -8.82 -1.61
C GLN A 49 -2.26 -9.32 -0.27
N SER A 50 -1.24 -8.63 0.25
CA SER A 50 -0.91 -8.70 1.67
C SER A 50 -1.78 -7.74 2.49
N ARG A 51 -1.83 -7.95 3.80
CA ARG A 51 -2.27 -6.92 4.75
C ARG A 51 -1.12 -5.91 4.94
N ILE A 52 -1.36 -4.85 5.71
CA ILE A 52 -0.25 -4.03 6.20
C ILE A 52 0.54 -4.91 7.17
N ALA A 53 1.77 -5.25 6.80
CA ALA A 53 2.69 -5.98 7.64
C ALA A 53 3.66 -5.00 8.34
N PRO A 54 4.15 -5.31 9.55
CA PRO A 54 5.14 -4.47 10.23
C PRO A 54 6.46 -4.30 9.46
N THR A 55 6.78 -5.24 8.55
CA THR A 55 7.98 -5.20 7.70
C THR A 55 7.65 -5.61 6.27
N GLY A 56 8.45 -5.14 5.31
CA GLY A 56 8.38 -5.56 3.91
C GLY A 56 8.54 -7.07 3.72
N ARG A 57 9.47 -7.69 4.45
CA ARG A 57 9.64 -9.16 4.47
C ARG A 57 8.38 -9.89 4.95
N GLY A 58 7.72 -9.34 5.97
CA GLY A 58 6.43 -9.84 6.44
C GLY A 58 5.34 -9.76 5.37
N ALA A 59 5.29 -8.66 4.61
CA ALA A 59 4.34 -8.49 3.52
C ALA A 59 4.57 -9.53 2.40
N VAL A 60 5.84 -9.79 2.03
CA VAL A 60 6.21 -10.84 1.07
C VAL A 60 5.78 -12.22 1.54
N PHE A 61 5.99 -12.54 2.82
CA PHE A 61 5.56 -13.82 3.39
C PHE A 61 4.04 -14.00 3.36
N GLN A 62 3.28 -12.95 3.67
CA GLN A 62 1.82 -12.96 3.54
C GLN A 62 1.40 -13.16 2.08
N LEU A 63 2.04 -12.45 1.14
CA LEU A 63 1.75 -12.58 -0.28
C LEU A 63 1.99 -14.01 -0.79
N ARG A 64 3.05 -14.67 -0.32
CA ARG A 64 3.31 -16.09 -0.61
C ARG A 64 2.14 -16.98 -0.18
N LYS A 65 1.60 -16.77 1.02
CA LYS A 65 0.45 -17.56 1.51
C LYS A 65 -0.77 -17.38 0.61
N VAL A 66 -1.06 -16.13 0.23
CA VAL A 66 -2.19 -15.81 -0.65
C VAL A 66 -1.98 -16.46 -2.02
N PHE A 67 -0.77 -16.38 -2.60
CA PHE A 67 -0.45 -17.05 -3.86
C PHE A 67 -0.76 -18.55 -3.82
N TYR A 68 -0.26 -19.28 -2.82
CA TYR A 68 -0.48 -20.73 -2.75
C TYR A 68 -1.95 -21.09 -2.49
N ALA A 69 -2.69 -20.27 -1.74
CA ALA A 69 -4.13 -20.46 -1.57
C ALA A 69 -4.88 -20.27 -2.90
N THR A 70 -4.57 -19.20 -3.64
CA THR A 70 -5.13 -18.95 -4.98
C THR A 70 -4.77 -20.07 -5.97
N LEU A 71 -3.55 -20.61 -5.87
CA LEU A 71 -3.09 -21.69 -6.74
C LEU A 71 -3.87 -22.99 -6.50
N SER A 72 -4.18 -23.33 -5.25
CA SER A 72 -4.96 -24.52 -4.91
C SER A 72 -6.45 -24.40 -5.25
N ASP A 73 -7.01 -23.19 -5.19
CA ASP A 73 -8.46 -22.97 -5.34
C ASP A 73 -8.91 -22.95 -6.80
N LYS A 74 -8.12 -22.34 -7.69
CA LYS A 74 -8.53 -22.04 -9.07
C LYS A 74 -8.07 -23.05 -10.13
N GLY A 75 -7.46 -24.17 -9.74
CA GLY A 75 -7.09 -25.25 -10.65
C GLY A 75 -6.01 -24.88 -11.70
N TYR A 76 -5.10 -23.96 -11.36
CA TYR A 76 -4.00 -23.58 -12.25
C TYR A 76 -2.96 -24.68 -12.42
N ASP A 77 -2.20 -24.63 -13.51
CA ASP A 77 -0.97 -25.41 -13.62
C ASP A 77 0.04 -24.95 -12.56
N ARG A 78 0.33 -25.87 -11.62
CA ARG A 78 1.14 -25.60 -10.45
C ARG A 78 2.56 -25.24 -10.81
N ASP A 79 3.18 -26.00 -11.72
CA ASP A 79 4.61 -25.89 -11.98
C ASP A 79 4.91 -24.61 -12.74
N LEU A 80 4.12 -24.31 -13.79
CA LEU A 80 4.26 -23.08 -14.56
C LEU A 80 3.97 -21.84 -13.71
N SER A 81 2.90 -21.86 -12.92
CA SER A 81 2.54 -20.72 -12.07
C SER A 81 3.56 -20.49 -10.94
N VAL A 82 4.14 -21.55 -10.37
CA VAL A 82 5.21 -21.43 -9.36
C VAL A 82 6.49 -20.90 -9.99
N ALA A 83 6.82 -21.29 -11.23
CA ALA A 83 7.97 -20.73 -11.94
C ALA A 83 7.80 -19.22 -12.18
N GLU A 84 6.61 -18.80 -12.62
CA GLU A 84 6.29 -17.37 -12.78
C GLU A 84 6.33 -16.61 -11.46
N TRP A 85 5.82 -17.22 -10.38
CA TRP A 85 5.88 -16.65 -9.04
C TRP A 85 7.33 -16.43 -8.58
N LYS A 86 8.22 -17.40 -8.78
CA LYS A 86 9.63 -17.29 -8.41
C LYS A 86 10.34 -16.15 -9.16
N LYS A 87 10.06 -15.98 -10.46
CA LYS A 87 10.61 -14.88 -11.26
C LYS A 87 10.13 -13.53 -10.73
N MET A 88 8.83 -13.41 -10.46
CA MET A 88 8.23 -12.17 -9.95
C MET A 88 8.75 -11.82 -8.55
N ILE A 89 8.76 -12.79 -7.62
CA ILE A 89 9.15 -12.55 -6.23
C ILE A 89 10.63 -12.17 -6.10
N SER A 90 11.51 -12.74 -6.92
CA SER A 90 12.93 -12.34 -6.94
C SER A 90 13.07 -10.87 -7.29
N LYS A 91 12.47 -10.44 -8.41
CA LYS A 91 12.48 -9.03 -8.85
C LYS A 91 11.87 -8.09 -7.80
N LEU A 92 10.79 -8.52 -7.15
CA LEU A 92 10.12 -7.75 -6.11
C LEU A 92 11.04 -7.56 -4.88
N ILE A 93 11.68 -8.63 -4.42
CA ILE A 93 12.60 -8.58 -3.28
C ILE A 93 13.81 -7.69 -3.60
N ASP A 94 14.39 -7.83 -4.79
CA ASP A 94 15.53 -7.01 -5.22
C ASP A 94 15.16 -5.52 -5.23
N PHE A 95 14.01 -5.18 -5.80
CA PHE A 95 13.48 -3.82 -5.79
C PHE A 95 13.23 -3.29 -4.38
N MET A 96 12.63 -4.10 -3.50
CA MET A 96 12.38 -3.70 -2.10
C MET A 96 13.67 -3.46 -1.33
N ASN A 97 14.69 -4.29 -1.54
CA ASN A 97 16.00 -4.12 -0.93
C ASN A 97 16.68 -2.83 -1.43
N GLU A 98 16.67 -2.60 -2.74
CA GLU A 98 17.22 -1.38 -3.35
C GLU A 98 16.56 -0.11 -2.79
N LYS A 99 15.25 -0.16 -2.54
CA LYS A 99 14.48 0.97 -1.98
C LYS A 99 14.46 1.02 -0.45
N GLY A 100 15.14 0.12 0.26
CA GLY A 100 15.17 0.10 1.72
C GLY A 100 13.82 -0.24 2.39
N LEU A 101 12.93 -0.94 1.68
CA LEU A 101 11.56 -1.20 2.14
C LEU A 101 11.43 -2.48 3.00
N SER A 102 12.52 -3.22 3.19
CA SER A 102 12.49 -4.56 3.78
C SER A 102 12.10 -4.59 5.25
N GLU A 103 12.44 -3.54 6.00
CA GLU A 103 12.23 -3.46 7.47
C GLU A 103 11.18 -2.42 7.89
N ILE A 104 10.44 -1.84 6.93
CA ILE A 104 9.40 -0.84 7.23
C ILE A 104 7.99 -1.39 6.99
N PRO A 105 6.97 -0.86 7.68
CA PRO A 105 5.60 -1.28 7.48
C PRO A 105 5.16 -1.15 6.03
N THR A 106 4.65 -2.24 5.46
CA THR A 106 4.43 -2.35 4.01
C THR A 106 3.17 -3.16 3.69
N LYS A 107 2.47 -2.76 2.62
CA LYS A 107 1.44 -3.53 1.92
C LYS A 107 1.82 -3.68 0.46
N ILE A 108 1.80 -4.91 -0.02
CA ILE A 108 2.07 -5.28 -1.41
C ILE A 108 0.78 -5.79 -2.05
N ILE A 109 0.50 -5.28 -3.25
CA ILE A 109 -0.59 -5.72 -4.12
C ILE A 109 0.03 -6.11 -5.45
N VAL A 110 -0.26 -7.32 -5.93
CA VAL A 110 0.19 -7.82 -7.22
C VAL A 110 -1.01 -8.12 -8.11
N GLU A 111 -1.03 -7.52 -9.28
CA GLU A 111 -2.00 -7.77 -10.34
C GLU A 111 -1.51 -8.91 -11.24
N TYR A 112 -2.42 -9.82 -11.61
CA TYR A 112 -2.14 -10.90 -12.55
C TYR A 112 -3.23 -11.05 -13.62
N SER A 113 -2.92 -11.76 -14.70
CA SER A 113 -3.91 -12.36 -15.61
C SER A 113 -3.87 -13.87 -15.55
N GLU A 114 -4.99 -14.47 -15.96
CA GLU A 114 -5.06 -15.89 -16.30
C GLU A 114 -4.76 -16.02 -17.80
N GLU A 115 -3.78 -16.84 -18.15
CA GLU A 115 -3.51 -17.23 -19.53
C GLU A 115 -3.76 -18.73 -19.69
N GLU A 116 -4.22 -19.16 -20.86
CA GLU A 116 -4.38 -20.57 -21.17
C GLU A 116 -3.15 -21.06 -21.97
N GLN A 117 -2.48 -22.09 -21.45
CA GLN A 117 -1.36 -22.76 -22.10
C GLN A 117 -1.63 -24.27 -22.06
N ASP A 118 -1.67 -24.91 -23.22
CA ASP A 118 -1.92 -26.36 -23.36
C ASP A 118 -3.19 -26.85 -22.63
N GLY A 119 -4.27 -26.06 -22.72
CA GLY A 119 -5.56 -26.37 -22.07
C GLY A 119 -5.56 -26.21 -20.55
N LYS A 120 -4.50 -25.62 -19.98
CA LYS A 120 -4.38 -25.32 -18.55
C LYS A 120 -4.26 -23.83 -18.30
N LYS A 121 -4.88 -23.36 -17.23
CA LYS A 121 -4.76 -21.98 -16.79
C LYS A 121 -3.41 -21.77 -16.09
N VAL A 122 -2.74 -20.67 -16.37
CA VAL A 122 -1.47 -20.26 -15.75
C VAL A 122 -1.59 -18.80 -15.27
N ILE A 123 -1.03 -18.52 -14.10
CA ILE A 123 -0.97 -17.16 -13.56
C ILE A 123 0.18 -16.37 -14.21
N LYS A 124 -0.11 -15.18 -14.73
CA LYS A 124 0.89 -14.23 -15.26
C LYS A 124 0.85 -12.91 -14.52
N PHE A 125 1.92 -12.59 -13.81
CA PHE A 125 2.04 -11.38 -13.02
C PHE A 125 2.34 -10.16 -13.90
N LYS A 126 1.57 -9.08 -13.74
CA LYS A 126 1.67 -7.87 -14.55
C LYS A 126 2.37 -6.73 -13.84
N LYS A 127 1.94 -6.45 -12.60
CA LYS A 127 2.35 -5.25 -11.86
C LYS A 127 2.30 -5.50 -10.37
N ALA A 128 3.29 -4.99 -9.65
CA ALA A 128 3.25 -4.89 -8.20
C ALA A 128 3.14 -3.41 -7.79
N ARG A 129 2.27 -3.12 -6.82
CA ARG A 129 2.23 -1.84 -6.10
C ARG A 129 2.67 -2.09 -4.66
N ILE A 130 3.59 -1.28 -4.18
CA ILE A 130 4.15 -1.36 -2.84
C ILE A 130 3.79 -0.07 -2.13
N PHE A 131 2.95 -0.17 -1.11
CA PHE A 131 2.63 0.92 -0.20
C PHE A 131 3.47 0.73 1.05
N TYR A 132 4.18 1.76 1.45
CA TYR A 132 4.93 1.78 2.71
C TYR A 132 4.33 2.83 3.62
N PHE A 133 4.44 2.60 4.92
CA PHE A 133 3.78 3.40 5.93
C PHE A 133 4.76 3.75 7.04
N GLU A 134 4.65 4.97 7.53
CA GLU A 134 5.30 5.40 8.76
C GLU A 134 4.31 5.30 9.91
N LEU A 135 4.82 5.08 11.12
CA LEU A 135 4.00 5.13 12.31
C LEU A 135 3.58 6.57 12.56
N ALA A 136 2.31 6.88 12.28
CA ALA A 136 1.78 8.23 12.50
C ALA A 136 1.56 8.56 13.98
N GLY A 137 1.33 7.54 14.82
CA GLY A 137 1.09 7.69 16.25
C GLY A 137 0.42 6.45 16.83
N SER A 138 0.16 6.48 18.13
CA SER A 138 -0.54 5.43 18.88
C SER A 138 -1.33 6.05 20.02
N TYR A 139 -2.53 5.54 20.27
CA TYR A 139 -3.30 5.84 21.46
C TYR A 139 -3.30 4.60 22.36
N THR A 140 -3.09 4.80 23.65
CA THR A 140 -3.27 3.77 24.67
C THR A 140 -4.52 4.14 25.47
N LEU A 141 -5.42 3.18 25.64
CA LEU A 141 -6.60 3.31 26.49
C LEU A 141 -6.51 2.22 27.55
N ASP A 142 -6.24 2.65 28.78
CA ASP A 142 -6.21 1.78 29.95
C ASP A 142 -7.63 1.66 30.52
N PHE A 143 -8.01 0.45 30.95
CA PHE A 143 -9.37 0.11 31.39
C PHE A 143 -9.39 -0.36 32.85
N GLU A 144 -8.70 0.36 33.75
CA GLU A 144 -8.87 0.13 35.20
C GLU A 144 -10.35 0.07 35.61
#